data_AF-A0A0B1SBN1-F1
#
_entry.id   AF-A0A0B1SBN1-F1
#
_cell.length_a   1.000
_cell.length_b   1.000
_cell.length_c   1.000
_cell.angle_alpha   90.00
_cell.angle_beta   90.00
_cell.angle_gamma   90.00
#
_symmetry.space_group_name_H-M   'P 1'
#
loop_
_entity.id
_entity.type
_entity.pdbx_description
1 polymer ?
#
loop_
_entity_poly.entity_id
_entity_poly.type
_entity_poly.pdbx_seq_one_letter_code
_entity_poly.pdbx_strand_id
1 'polypeptide(L)' 'MLRAAFSRATVQLRASSSIPAPIRDIKPKYTKLFINNEWVDAASKKTFETFNPANKSLITKVAEGDKADVDKAVKV' A
#
# COMPACT_ATOMS: atom_id res chain seq x y z
N MET A 1 -35.81 -22.80 -45.95
CA MET A 1 -35.74 -21.33 -45.77
C MET A 1 -34.40 -20.99 -45.14
N LEU A 2 -33.54 -20.32 -45.89
CA LEU A 2 -32.15 -20.00 -45.54
C LEU A 2 -32.10 -18.60 -44.90
N ARG A 3 -31.68 -18.50 -43.63
CA ARG A 3 -31.15 -17.26 -43.05
C ARG A 3 -30.06 -17.58 -42.03
N ALA A 4 -28.83 -17.74 -42.52
CA ALA A 4 -27.63 -17.59 -41.72
C ALA A 4 -27.51 -16.10 -41.32
N ALA A 5 -27.65 -15.81 -40.03
CA ALA A 5 -27.36 -14.48 -39.50
C ALA A 5 -25.93 -14.50 -38.94
N PHE A 6 -25.10 -13.68 -39.57
CA PHE A 6 -23.67 -13.58 -39.39
C PHE A 6 -23.27 -13.34 -37.93
N SER A 7 -22.24 -14.07 -37.52
CA SER A 7 -21.44 -13.90 -36.32
C SER A 7 -21.14 -12.41 -36.06
N ARG A 8 -21.57 -11.91 -34.90
CA ARG A 8 -21.02 -10.70 -34.30
C ARG A 8 -20.16 -11.09 -33.11
N ALA A 9 -19.10 -11.85 -33.38
CA ALA A 9 -17.97 -11.92 -32.47
C ALA A 9 -17.32 -10.53 -32.44
N THR A 10 -17.76 -9.67 -31.52
CA THR A 10 -16.97 -8.51 -31.13
C THR A 10 -15.78 -9.06 -30.36
N VAL A 11 -14.71 -9.41 -31.10
CA VAL A 11 -13.38 -9.57 -30.54
C VAL A 11 -13.00 -8.20 -30.00
N GLN A 12 -13.32 -7.95 -28.74
CA GLN A 12 -12.85 -6.79 -28.01
C GLN A 12 -11.34 -6.98 -27.87
N LEU A 13 -10.59 -6.40 -28.80
CA LEU A 13 -9.14 -6.37 -28.79
C LEU A 13 -8.71 -5.59 -27.55
N ARG A 14 -8.48 -6.27 -26.42
CA ARG A 14 -7.83 -5.64 -25.27
C ARG A 14 -6.38 -5.42 -25.67
N ALA A 15 -6.03 -4.18 -26.01
CA ALA A 15 -4.65 -3.76 -26.05
C ALA A 15 -4.02 -4.16 -24.70
N SER A 16 -3.08 -5.10 -24.71
CA SER A 16 -2.29 -5.43 -23.54
C SER A 16 -1.46 -4.20 -23.20
N SER A 17 -1.82 -3.48 -22.13
CA SER A 17 -0.99 -2.41 -21.62
C SER A 17 0.37 -2.98 -21.24
N SER A 18 1.45 -2.34 -21.67
CA SER A 18 2.82 -2.63 -21.18
C SER A 18 2.98 -2.37 -19.68
N ILE A 19 1.99 -1.73 -19.05
CA ILE A 19 1.97 -1.43 -17.62
C ILE A 19 1.58 -2.71 -16.85
N PRO A 20 2.40 -3.16 -15.88
CA PRO A 20 2.06 -4.29 -15.04
C PRO A 20 0.80 -4.00 -14.21
N ALA A 21 0.05 -5.05 -13.89
CA ALA A 21 -1.16 -4.91 -13.07
C ALA A 21 -0.82 -4.38 -11.67
N PRO A 22 -1.63 -3.47 -11.11
CA PRO A 22 -1.41 -2.95 -9.77
C PRO A 22 -1.70 -4.02 -8.71
N ILE A 23 -0.88 -4.05 -7.65
CA ILE A 23 -1.13 -4.88 -6.47
C ILE A 23 -2.17 -4.18 -5.60
N ARG A 24 -3.33 -4.81 -5.41
CA ARG A 24 -4.47 -4.20 -4.69
C ARG A 24 -4.41 -4.42 -3.17
N ASP A 25 -3.96 -5.60 -2.75
CA ASP A 25 -3.98 -6.03 -1.35
C ASP A 25 -2.58 -5.97 -0.72
N ILE A 26 -2.05 -4.75 -0.58
CA ILE A 26 -0.77 -4.53 0.07
C ILE A 26 -0.94 -4.53 1.59
N LYS A 27 -0.18 -5.39 2.27
CA LYS A 27 -0.01 -5.38 3.73
C LYS A 27 1.36 -4.80 4.06
N PRO A 28 1.44 -3.61 4.69
CA PRO A 28 2.72 -3.04 5.10
C PRO A 28 3.47 -3.98 6.03
N LYS A 29 4.71 -4.33 5.68
CA LYS A 29 5.57 -5.23 6.46
C LYS A 29 6.28 -4.52 7.62
N TYR A 30 6.56 -3.22 7.45
CA TYR A 30 7.34 -2.42 8.38
C TYR A 30 6.50 -1.25 8.88
N THR A 31 6.33 -1.16 10.19
CA THR A 31 5.48 -0.15 10.85
C THR A 31 6.13 0.50 12.07
N LYS A 32 7.40 0.17 12.31
CA LYS A 32 8.19 0.62 13.46
C LYS A 32 9.12 1.76 13.06
N LEU A 33 9.78 2.39 14.03
CA LEU A 33 10.84 3.35 13.76
C LEU A 33 12.10 2.62 13.29
N PHE A 34 12.86 3.21 12.37
CA PHE A 34 14.10 2.62 11.88
C PHE A 34 15.29 3.46 12.38
N ILE A 35 16.00 2.95 13.39
CA ILE A 35 17.08 3.65 14.07
C ILE A 35 18.25 2.69 14.23
N ASN A 36 19.45 3.11 13.83
CA ASN A 36 20.69 2.31 13.90
C ASN A 36 20.54 0.91 13.26
N ASN A 37 19.98 0.86 12.04
CA ASN A 37 19.72 -0.36 11.27
C ASN A 37 18.72 -1.34 11.91
N GLU A 38 17.99 -0.93 12.94
CA GLU A 38 17.02 -1.77 13.64
C GLU A 38 15.61 -1.18 13.60
N TRP A 39 14.62 -2.08 13.59
CA TRP A 39 13.21 -1.72 13.71
C TRP A 39 12.79 -1.70 15.19
N VAL A 40 12.58 -0.51 15.73
CA VAL A 40 12.27 -0.30 17.16
C VAL A 40 10.89 0.30 17.34
N ASP A 41 10.17 -0.10 18.39
CA ASP A 41 8.93 0.60 18.76
C ASP A 41 9.25 2.03 19.21
N ALA A 42 8.29 2.95 19.08
CA ALA A 42 8.38 4.26 19.72
C ALA A 42 8.59 4.11 21.24
N ALA A 43 9.39 5.00 21.83
CA ALA A 43 9.65 5.05 23.26
C ALA A 43 8.34 5.18 24.07
N SER A 44 7.37 5.92 23.53
CA SER A 44 6.03 6.11 24.10
C SER A 44 5.11 4.89 23.98
N LYS A 45 5.48 3.90 23.15
CA LYS A 45 4.63 2.78 22.69
C LYS A 45 3.35 3.20 21.96
N LYS A 46 3.20 4.48 21.61
CA LYS A 46 2.06 4.98 20.84
C LYS A 46 2.17 4.60 19.38
N THR A 47 1.02 4.54 18.73
CA THR A 47 0.87 4.34 17.30
C THR A 47 -0.26 5.20 16.78
N PHE A 48 -0.16 5.67 15.53
CA PHE A 48 -1.24 6.37 14.85
C PHE A 48 -1.72 5.60 13.63
N GLU A 49 -2.99 5.81 13.28
CA GLU A 49 -3.66 5.17 12.14
C GLU A 49 -3.35 5.93 10.84
N THR A 50 -2.97 5.19 9.81
CA THR A 50 -2.76 5.73 8.45
C THR A 50 -3.89 5.26 7.53
N PHE A 51 -4.54 6.20 6.84
CA PHE A 51 -5.70 5.95 6.01
C PHE A 51 -5.40 6.11 4.53
N ASN A 52 -6.11 5.36 3.69
CA ASN A 52 -6.04 5.51 2.25
C ASN A 52 -6.85 6.75 1.82
N PRO A 53 -6.25 7.72 1.09
CA PRO A 53 -6.94 8.95 0.71
C PRO A 53 -8.08 8.72 -0.31
N ALA A 54 -8.06 7.64 -1.08
CA ALA A 54 -9.05 7.37 -2.12
C ALA A 54 -10.41 6.91 -1.55
N ASN A 55 -10.41 6.22 -0.41
CA ASN A 55 -11.61 5.58 0.15
C ASN A 55 -11.73 5.70 1.68
N LYS A 56 -10.77 6.38 2.34
CA LYS A 56 -10.67 6.55 3.78
C LYS A 56 -10.57 5.24 4.58
N SER A 57 -10.26 4.11 3.93
CA SER A 57 -10.07 2.84 4.64
C SER A 57 -8.75 2.85 5.42
N LEU A 58 -8.74 2.24 6.61
CA LEU A 58 -7.51 2.05 7.38
C LEU A 58 -6.52 1.17 6.61
N ILE A 59 -5.28 1.63 6.49
CA ILE A 59 -4.17 0.85 5.90
C ILE A 59 -3.47 0.06 7.01
N THR A 60 -2.95 0.75 8.02
CA THR A 60 -2.24 0.14 9.16
C THR A 60 -2.06 1.16 10.31
N LYS A 61 -1.57 0.68 11.44
CA LYS A 61 -1.02 1.50 12.53
C LYS A 61 0.51 1.56 12.41
N VAL A 62 1.09 2.73 12.62
CA VAL A 62 2.53 2.99 12.57
C VAL A 62 3.00 3.62 13.88
N ALA A 63 4.22 3.32 14.30
CA ALA A 63 4.82 3.86 15.52
C ALA A 63 4.82 5.40 15.51
N GLU A 64 4.33 6.00 16.59
CA GLU A 64 4.25 7.44 16.76
C GLU A 64 5.50 7.93 17.48
N GLY A 65 6.52 8.30 16.71
CA GLY A 65 7.78 8.83 17.24
C GLY A 65 7.59 10.20 17.87
N ASP A 66 8.23 10.41 19.02
CA ASP A 66 8.23 11.69 19.75
C ASP A 66 9.68 12.17 19.98
N LYS A 67 9.86 13.28 20.71
CA LYS A 67 11.16 13.88 21.02
C LYS A 67 12.20 12.86 21.47
N ALA A 68 11.84 11.91 22.33
CA ALA A 68 12.77 10.90 22.83
C ALA A 68 13.30 9.96 21.72
N ASP A 69 12.47 9.64 20.74
CA ASP A 69 12.86 8.80 19.60
C ASP A 69 13.77 9.59 18.64
N VAL A 70 13.48 10.88 18.45
CA VAL A 70 14.34 11.80 17.67
C VAL A 70 15.70 11.94 18.34
N ASP A 71 15.74 12.17 19.66
CA ASP A 71 16.99 12.26 20.41
C ASP A 71 17.79 10.95 20.31
N LYS A 72 17.12 9.79 20.30
CA LYS A 72 17.77 8.48 20.10
C LYS A 72 18.30 8.31 18.68
N ALA A 73 17.61 8.81 17.67
CA ALA A 73 18.03 8.73 16.27
C ALA A 73 19.23 9.64 15.96
N VAL A 74 19.36 10.77 16.67
CA VAL A 74 20.45 11.75 16.48
C VAL A 74 21.71 11.37 17.24
N LYS A 75 21.59 10.66 18.38
CA LYS A 75 22.75 10.17 19.12
C LYS A 75 23.46 9.08 18.32
N VAL A 76 24.50 9.51 17.58
CA VAL A 76 25.47 8.66 16.87
C VAL A 76 26.53 8.15 17.84
#